data_AF-A0A7Y4UHG4-F1
#
_entry.id   AF-A0A7Y4UHG4-F1
#
_cell.length_a   1.000
_cell.length_b   1.000
_cell.length_c   1.000
_cell.angle_alpha   90.00
_cell.angle_beta   90.00
_cell.angle_gamma   90.00
#
_symmetry.space_group_name_H-M   'P 1'
#
loop_
_entity.id
_entity.type
_entity.pdbx_description
1 polymer ?
#
loop_
_entity_poly.entity_id
_entity_poly.type
_entity_poly.pdbx_seq_one_letter_code
_entity_poly.pdbx_strand_id
1 'polypeptide(L)'
;GFALVASYPELKNTPIVIGESDPEGCAACQGPQLAYRNGTMYPTYTALALATIFKLADKHGANIEGMQSWSFEFEDQPWFDGFRSLATNGVAKPVLNLFRMAGQMSGDRVKVESNGAIDLDAMLKDGVRNQPSVDALASRGNHEIAALVWNYHDDIIAAPDAPVRLTVSGVPHGRVLVRHYRIDQQHSNAYTLWQKMGSPQQPTPEQYAELEAAGQLQLLNSPEYVNAKNGQVELKFALPRLAVSLVQVSW
;
A
#
# COMPACT_ATOMS: atom_id res chain seq x y z
N GLY A 1 -22.36 -5.07 -3.16
CA GLY A 1 -22.04 -4.31 -4.38
C GLY A 1 -22.00 -5.21 -5.59
N PHE A 2 -20.84 -5.81 -5.88
CA PHE A 2 -20.62 -6.60 -7.10
C PHE A 2 -21.62 -7.75 -7.32
N ALA A 3 -21.95 -8.52 -6.27
CA ALA A 3 -22.96 -9.58 -6.38
C ALA A 3 -24.33 -9.08 -6.88
N LEU A 4 -24.73 -7.86 -6.47
CA LEU A 4 -25.98 -7.25 -6.92
C LEU A 4 -25.88 -6.83 -8.39
N VAL A 5 -24.81 -6.14 -8.79
CA VAL A 5 -24.61 -5.75 -10.20
C VAL A 5 -24.57 -6.98 -11.10
N ALA A 6 -23.83 -8.03 -10.69
CA ALA A 6 -23.73 -9.29 -11.42
C ALA A 6 -25.06 -10.08 -11.51
N SER A 7 -26.05 -9.75 -10.67
CA SER A 7 -27.38 -10.37 -10.74
C SER A 7 -28.23 -9.88 -11.92
N TYR A 8 -27.84 -8.77 -12.56
CA TYR A 8 -28.48 -8.20 -13.75
C TYR A 8 -27.65 -8.58 -15.00
N PRO A 9 -28.11 -9.54 -15.83
CA PRO A 9 -27.35 -9.99 -17.01
C PRO A 9 -26.95 -8.86 -17.97
N GLU A 10 -27.79 -7.84 -18.10
CA GLU A 10 -27.57 -6.66 -18.93
C GLU A 10 -26.42 -5.77 -18.44
N LEU A 11 -26.03 -5.88 -17.16
CA LEU A 11 -24.92 -5.11 -16.56
C LEU A 11 -23.63 -5.90 -16.44
N LYS A 12 -23.61 -7.18 -16.82
CA LYS A 12 -22.48 -8.10 -16.56
C LYS A 12 -21.13 -7.58 -17.07
N ASN A 13 -21.12 -6.95 -18.24
CA ASN A 13 -19.90 -6.43 -18.86
C ASN A 13 -19.73 -4.92 -18.67
N THR A 14 -20.65 -4.26 -17.98
CA THR A 14 -20.61 -2.81 -17.78
C THR A 14 -19.44 -2.46 -16.85
N PRO A 15 -18.53 -1.57 -17.28
CA PRO A 15 -17.45 -1.08 -16.43
C PRO A 15 -18.01 -0.46 -15.14
N ILE A 16 -17.49 -0.89 -14.00
CA ILE A 16 -17.87 -0.41 -12.68
C ILE A 16 -16.78 0.54 -12.19
N VAL A 17 -17.19 1.72 -11.72
CA VAL A 17 -16.32 2.65 -10.99
C VAL A 17 -16.85 2.79 -9.58
N ILE A 18 -16.02 2.53 -8.57
CA ILE A 18 -16.35 2.83 -7.18
C ILE A 18 -16.04 4.31 -6.94
N GLY A 19 -17.07 5.15 -6.87
CA GLY A 19 -16.91 6.61 -6.75
C GLY A 19 -16.41 7.12 -5.39
N GLU A 20 -16.43 6.27 -4.36
CA GLU A 20 -15.83 6.58 -3.06
C GLU A 20 -15.36 5.27 -2.41
N SER A 21 -14.06 4.99 -2.50
CA SER A 21 -13.42 3.74 -2.08
C SER A 21 -12.51 3.97 -0.88
N ASP A 22 -13.08 4.52 0.19
CA ASP A 22 -12.34 5.02 1.34
C ASP A 22 -12.61 4.19 2.62
N PRO A 23 -11.71 4.20 3.61
CA PRO A 23 -11.89 3.44 4.86
C PRO A 23 -13.12 3.87 5.67
N GLU A 24 -13.54 5.12 5.55
CA GLU A 24 -14.62 5.73 6.33
C GLU A 24 -15.13 7.03 5.68
N GLY A 25 -16.29 7.52 6.13
CA GLY A 25 -17.05 8.58 5.43
C GLY A 25 -16.71 10.04 5.76
N CYS A 26 -15.94 10.34 6.81
CA CYS A 26 -15.65 11.72 7.22
C CYS A 26 -14.17 12.08 7.03
N ALA A 27 -13.83 12.53 5.82
CA ALA A 27 -12.47 12.94 5.48
C ALA A 27 -11.99 14.17 6.25
N ALA A 28 -12.91 15.10 6.57
CA ALA A 28 -12.64 16.33 7.30
C ALA A 28 -12.69 16.16 8.84
N CYS A 29 -13.08 14.99 9.35
CA CYS A 29 -13.08 14.76 10.78
C CYS A 29 -11.63 14.64 11.30
N GLN A 30 -11.41 15.19 12.50
CA GLN A 30 -10.13 15.23 13.20
C GLN A 30 -10.21 14.51 14.54
N GLY A 31 -9.04 14.30 15.15
CA GLY A 31 -8.92 13.89 16.55
C GLY A 31 -8.12 12.60 16.75
N PRO A 32 -7.79 12.29 18.02
CA PRO A 32 -6.86 11.19 18.36
C PRO A 32 -7.29 9.83 17.81
N GLN A 33 -8.60 9.56 17.77
CA GLN A 33 -9.18 8.34 17.24
C GLN A 33 -8.95 8.14 15.73
N LEU A 34 -8.58 9.21 15.02
CA LEU A 34 -8.30 9.21 13.57
C LEU A 34 -6.80 9.28 13.25
N ALA A 35 -5.93 9.26 14.26
CA ALA A 35 -4.48 9.35 14.10
C ALA A 35 -3.89 8.20 13.25
N TYR A 36 -4.60 7.06 13.14
CA TYR A 36 -4.22 5.96 12.25
C TYR A 36 -4.05 6.39 10.78
N ARG A 37 -4.74 7.47 10.37
CA ARG A 37 -4.66 8.05 9.02
C ARG A 37 -3.30 8.71 8.73
N ASN A 38 -2.49 9.00 9.75
CA ASN A 38 -1.21 9.70 9.60
C ASN A 38 -0.03 8.76 9.41
N GLY A 39 -0.08 7.59 10.03
CA GLY A 39 1.03 6.64 10.06
C GLY A 39 0.88 5.52 9.05
N THR A 40 1.44 4.37 9.40
CA THR A 40 1.56 3.21 8.54
C THR A 40 0.27 2.40 8.36
N MET A 41 -0.73 2.59 9.23
CA MET A 41 -2.01 1.88 9.13
C MET A 41 -2.74 2.20 7.83
N TYR A 42 -2.83 3.49 7.47
CA TYR A 42 -3.58 3.88 6.28
C TYR A 42 -3.01 3.32 4.95
N PRO A 43 -1.71 3.44 4.63
CA PRO A 43 -1.18 2.85 3.40
C PRO A 43 -1.30 1.32 3.36
N THR A 44 -1.17 0.64 4.49
CA THR A 44 -1.26 -0.83 4.52
C THR A 44 -2.69 -1.32 4.36
N TYR A 45 -3.65 -0.65 5.01
CA TYR A 45 -5.08 -0.85 4.77
C TYR A 45 -5.42 -0.63 3.30
N THR A 46 -4.98 0.49 2.72
CA THR A 46 -5.31 0.83 1.34
C THR A 46 -4.68 -0.18 0.36
N ALA A 47 -3.47 -0.67 0.60
CA ALA A 47 -2.87 -1.75 -0.20
C ALA A 47 -3.73 -3.02 -0.18
N LEU A 48 -4.15 -3.46 1.02
CA LEU A 48 -5.03 -4.61 1.19
C LEU A 48 -6.39 -4.38 0.50
N ALA A 49 -6.99 -3.21 0.68
CA ALA A 49 -8.31 -2.88 0.15
C ALA A 49 -8.31 -2.88 -1.38
N LEU A 50 -7.30 -2.30 -2.03
CA LEU A 50 -7.13 -2.34 -3.49
C LEU A 50 -7.09 -3.78 -4.01
N ALA A 51 -6.26 -4.64 -3.39
CA ALA A 51 -6.17 -6.04 -3.79
C ALA A 51 -7.48 -6.81 -3.54
N THR A 52 -8.13 -6.54 -2.41
CA THR A 52 -9.38 -7.21 -2.02
C THR A 52 -10.53 -6.84 -2.95
N ILE A 53 -10.56 -5.62 -3.46
CA ILE A 53 -11.59 -5.20 -4.42
C ILE A 53 -11.43 -5.92 -5.76
N PHE A 54 -10.21 -6.14 -6.24
CA PHE A 54 -9.98 -7.05 -7.37
C PHE A 54 -10.41 -8.49 -7.08
N LYS A 55 -10.09 -9.02 -5.90
CA LYS A 55 -10.51 -10.39 -5.50
C LYS A 55 -12.04 -10.52 -5.44
N LEU A 56 -12.74 -9.50 -4.95
CA LEU A 56 -14.21 -9.45 -4.93
C LEU A 56 -14.80 -9.34 -6.34
N ALA A 57 -14.18 -8.55 -7.21
CA ALA A 57 -14.57 -8.46 -8.62
C ALA A 57 -14.40 -9.82 -9.32
N ASP A 58 -13.26 -10.49 -9.14
CA ASP A 58 -12.99 -11.84 -9.65
C ASP A 58 -14.04 -12.85 -9.15
N LYS A 59 -14.31 -12.86 -7.84
CA LYS A 59 -15.30 -13.77 -7.21
C LYS A 59 -16.70 -13.64 -7.81
N HIS A 60 -17.08 -12.43 -8.22
CA HIS A 60 -18.42 -12.14 -8.74
C HIS A 60 -18.47 -11.95 -10.26
N GLY A 61 -17.34 -12.10 -10.97
CA GLY A 61 -17.26 -11.82 -12.39
C GLY A 61 -17.63 -10.37 -12.75
N ALA A 62 -17.30 -9.42 -11.87
CA ALA A 62 -17.60 -8.00 -12.05
C ALA A 62 -16.49 -7.30 -12.84
N ASN A 63 -16.87 -6.42 -13.77
CA ASN A 63 -15.94 -5.63 -14.57
C ASN A 63 -15.54 -4.34 -13.82
N ILE A 64 -14.60 -4.43 -12.86
CA ILE A 64 -14.08 -3.25 -12.15
C ILE A 64 -13.11 -2.47 -13.06
N GLU A 65 -13.45 -1.23 -13.35
CA GLU A 65 -12.63 -0.31 -14.17
C GLU A 65 -11.77 0.60 -13.30
N GLY A 66 -12.34 1.06 -12.18
CA GLY A 66 -11.67 2.08 -11.39
C GLY A 66 -12.24 2.24 -10.00
N MET A 67 -11.42 2.87 -9.15
CA MET A 67 -11.71 3.11 -7.76
C MET A 67 -11.23 4.53 -7.44
N GLN A 68 -12.15 5.39 -7.04
CA GLN A 68 -11.85 6.76 -6.64
C GLN A 68 -11.64 6.80 -5.13
N SER A 69 -10.43 7.18 -4.71
CA SER A 69 -10.20 7.57 -3.31
C SER A 69 -10.34 9.09 -3.22
N TRP A 70 -11.23 9.56 -2.37
CA TRP A 70 -11.34 10.98 -2.12
C TRP A 70 -10.14 11.44 -1.30
N SER A 71 -9.31 12.25 -1.95
CA SER A 71 -8.04 12.71 -1.45
C SER A 71 -8.08 14.22 -1.35
N PHE A 72 -7.94 14.73 -0.12
CA PHE A 72 -8.05 16.15 0.17
C PHE A 72 -6.70 16.74 0.57
N GLU A 73 -6.58 18.03 0.33
CA GLU A 73 -5.58 18.91 0.93
C GLU A 73 -6.33 19.93 1.78
N PHE A 74 -5.84 20.18 2.98
CA PHE A 74 -6.39 21.17 3.89
C PHE A 74 -5.27 22.13 4.28
N GLU A 75 -5.41 23.39 3.85
CA GLU A 75 -4.46 24.46 4.15
C GLU A 75 -4.66 25.00 5.57
N ASP A 76 -3.59 25.53 6.15
CA ASP A 76 -3.58 26.18 7.48
C ASP A 76 -4.17 25.32 8.61
N GLN A 77 -3.98 24.00 8.54
CA GLN A 77 -4.46 23.06 9.54
C GLN A 77 -3.35 22.58 10.48
N PRO A 78 -3.69 22.18 11.72
CA PRO A 78 -2.73 21.56 12.62
C PRO A 78 -2.04 20.35 11.98
N TRP A 79 -0.77 20.17 12.31
CA TRP A 79 0.07 19.10 11.76
C TRP A 79 -0.45 17.74 12.20
N PHE A 80 -0.66 16.85 11.23
CA PHE A 80 -1.06 15.46 11.44
C PHE A 80 -2.30 15.28 12.36
N ASP A 81 -3.33 16.11 12.20
CA ASP A 81 -4.53 16.11 13.07
C ASP A 81 -5.56 15.01 12.75
N GLY A 82 -5.17 14.02 11.93
CA GLY A 82 -6.01 12.89 11.57
C GLY A 82 -6.96 13.15 10.40
N PHE A 83 -6.79 14.23 9.64
CA PHE A 83 -7.48 14.38 8.36
C PHE A 83 -7.20 13.19 7.42
N ARG A 84 -8.21 12.80 6.62
CA ARG A 84 -8.02 11.87 5.49
C ARG A 84 -7.42 12.61 4.28
N SER A 85 -6.30 13.29 4.52
CA SER A 85 -5.50 13.98 3.51
C SER A 85 -4.30 13.14 3.06
N LEU A 86 -3.76 13.49 1.90
CA LEU A 86 -2.52 12.90 1.36
C LEU A 86 -1.25 13.58 1.92
N ALA A 87 -1.38 14.81 2.39
CA ALA A 87 -0.31 15.62 2.95
C ALA A 87 -0.83 16.47 4.13
N THR A 88 0.09 17.03 4.90
CA THR A 88 -0.17 18.06 5.92
C THR A 88 0.85 19.16 5.71
N ASN A 89 0.37 20.40 5.47
CA ASN A 89 1.23 21.57 5.27
C ASN A 89 2.36 21.31 4.24
N GLY A 90 2.03 20.78 3.06
CA GLY A 90 3.01 20.44 2.01
C GLY A 90 3.82 19.15 2.24
N VAL A 91 3.81 18.57 3.45
CA VAL A 91 4.53 17.34 3.78
C VAL A 91 3.67 16.11 3.51
N ALA A 92 4.16 15.24 2.62
CA ALA A 92 3.49 14.00 2.24
C ALA A 92 3.31 13.04 3.43
N LYS A 93 2.10 12.50 3.58
CA LYS A 93 1.79 11.40 4.48
C LYS A 93 2.12 10.05 3.82
N PRO A 94 2.35 8.97 4.59
CA PRO A 94 2.66 7.64 4.07
C PRO A 94 1.70 7.13 3.00
N VAL A 95 0.40 7.46 3.08
CA VAL A 95 -0.60 7.04 2.09
C VAL A 95 -0.33 7.57 0.68
N LEU A 96 0.24 8.78 0.54
CA LEU A 96 0.62 9.30 -0.78
C LEU A 96 1.72 8.44 -1.41
N ASN A 97 2.65 7.93 -0.60
CA ASN A 97 3.70 7.02 -1.06
C ASN A 97 3.14 5.68 -1.54
N LEU A 98 2.03 5.20 -0.97
CA LEU A 98 1.34 4.02 -1.51
C LEU A 98 0.80 4.31 -2.91
N PHE A 99 0.15 5.45 -3.14
CA PHE A 99 -0.35 5.79 -4.47
C PHE A 99 0.80 5.97 -5.48
N ARG A 100 1.95 6.51 -5.05
CA ARG A 100 3.18 6.53 -5.87
C ARG A 100 3.71 5.13 -6.18
N MET A 101 3.61 4.18 -5.24
CA MET A 101 3.96 2.78 -5.49
C MET A 101 2.97 2.13 -6.48
N ALA A 102 1.66 2.33 -6.29
CA ALA A 102 0.64 1.79 -7.18
C ALA A 102 0.75 2.36 -8.60
N GLY A 103 1.05 3.66 -8.75
CA GLY A 103 1.28 4.30 -10.05
C GLY A 103 2.53 3.82 -10.80
N GLN A 104 3.44 3.11 -10.12
CA GLN A 104 4.58 2.44 -10.76
C GLN A 104 4.24 1.03 -11.23
N MET A 105 3.12 0.45 -10.81
CA MET A 105 2.66 -0.85 -11.27
C MET A 105 1.93 -0.67 -12.61
N SER A 106 2.43 -1.32 -13.66
CA SER A 106 1.89 -1.22 -15.01
C SER A 106 1.60 -2.59 -15.64
N GLY A 107 0.82 -2.57 -16.72
CA GLY A 107 0.46 -3.75 -17.49
C GLY A 107 -0.58 -4.62 -16.80
N ASP A 108 -0.48 -5.93 -17.00
CA ASP A 108 -1.50 -6.88 -16.57
C ASP A 108 -1.28 -7.30 -15.11
N ARG A 109 -2.36 -7.42 -14.34
CA ARG A 109 -2.30 -8.07 -13.03
C ARG A 109 -1.89 -9.53 -13.22
N VAL A 110 -0.90 -9.97 -12.45
CA VAL A 110 -0.44 -11.37 -12.46
C VAL A 110 -0.82 -12.08 -11.17
N LYS A 111 -0.85 -13.42 -11.24
CA LYS A 111 -1.19 -14.27 -10.10
C LYS A 111 -0.19 -14.08 -8.95
N VAL A 112 -0.74 -13.97 -7.74
CA VAL A 112 0.02 -13.99 -6.48
C VAL A 112 -0.48 -15.15 -5.63
N GLU A 113 0.44 -15.84 -4.96
CA GLU A 113 0.13 -16.82 -3.92
C GLU A 113 0.96 -16.48 -2.68
N SER A 114 0.32 -16.43 -1.52
CA SER A 114 0.99 -16.21 -0.24
C SER A 114 0.45 -17.17 0.82
N ASN A 115 1.34 -17.80 1.56
CA ASN A 115 1.00 -18.61 2.72
C ASN A 115 0.69 -17.75 3.97
N GLY A 116 0.94 -16.44 3.91
CA GLY A 116 0.54 -15.47 4.92
C GLY A 116 -0.75 -14.71 4.57
N ALA A 117 -1.38 -15.02 3.44
CA ALA A 117 -2.66 -14.43 3.06
C ALA A 117 -3.79 -14.93 3.95
N ILE A 118 -4.76 -14.06 4.21
CA ILE A 118 -6.04 -14.45 4.81
C ILE A 118 -7.04 -14.70 3.69
N ASP A 119 -7.80 -15.78 3.82
CA ASP A 119 -8.89 -16.11 2.90
C ASP A 119 -9.90 -14.96 2.81
N LEU A 120 -10.44 -14.73 1.61
CA LEU A 120 -11.36 -13.61 1.37
C LEU A 120 -12.62 -13.71 2.23
N ASP A 121 -13.20 -14.90 2.39
CA ASP A 121 -14.44 -15.08 3.13
C ASP A 121 -14.20 -14.96 4.64
N ALA A 122 -13.06 -15.47 5.12
CA ALA A 122 -12.62 -15.24 6.50
C ALA A 122 -12.41 -13.75 6.80
N MET A 123 -11.75 -13.02 5.89
CA MET A 123 -11.50 -11.58 6.04
C MET A 123 -12.80 -10.77 6.07
N LEU A 124 -13.77 -11.08 5.21
CA LEU A 124 -15.07 -10.42 5.18
C LEU A 124 -15.88 -10.66 6.46
N LYS A 125 -15.74 -11.85 7.05
CA LYS A 125 -16.49 -12.25 8.24
C LYS A 125 -15.85 -11.70 9.53
N ASP A 126 -14.55 -11.89 9.67
CA ASP A 126 -13.85 -11.73 10.95
C ASP A 126 -12.89 -10.52 10.98
N GLY A 127 -12.60 -9.92 9.81
CA GLY A 127 -11.56 -8.90 9.65
C GLY A 127 -10.15 -9.49 9.70
N VAL A 128 -9.15 -8.64 9.93
CA VAL A 128 -7.74 -9.02 10.05
C VAL A 128 -7.25 -8.77 11.48
N ARG A 129 -7.97 -9.35 12.44
CA ARG A 129 -7.73 -9.19 13.90
C ARG A 129 -6.99 -10.35 14.55
N ASN A 130 -7.13 -11.55 13.98
CA ASN A 130 -6.60 -12.78 14.61
C ASN A 130 -5.13 -13.00 14.28
N GLN A 131 -4.73 -12.68 13.04
CA GLN A 131 -3.36 -12.81 12.54
C GLN A 131 -3.13 -11.75 11.46
N PRO A 132 -1.89 -11.31 11.20
CA PRO A 132 -1.63 -10.40 10.10
C PRO A 132 -1.92 -11.06 8.75
N SER A 133 -2.38 -10.25 7.79
CA SER A 133 -2.37 -10.60 6.37
C SER A 133 -1.04 -10.17 5.77
N VAL A 134 -0.17 -11.14 5.49
CA VAL A 134 1.05 -10.93 4.70
C VAL A 134 0.79 -11.42 3.29
N ASP A 135 0.50 -10.51 2.38
CA ASP A 135 0.07 -10.84 1.02
C ASP A 135 0.56 -9.77 0.03
N ALA A 136 0.27 -9.95 -1.26
CA ALA A 136 0.70 -9.03 -2.29
C ALA A 136 -0.31 -8.85 -3.45
N LEU A 137 -0.10 -7.77 -4.19
CA LEU A 137 -0.67 -7.52 -5.51
C LEU A 137 0.51 -7.37 -6.48
N ALA A 138 0.42 -7.97 -7.67
CA ALA A 138 1.50 -7.91 -8.63
C ALA A 138 1.01 -7.58 -10.04
N SER A 139 1.87 -6.94 -10.83
CA SER A 139 1.64 -6.65 -12.24
C SER A 139 2.85 -7.00 -13.10
N ARG A 140 2.62 -7.21 -14.38
CA ARG A 140 3.65 -7.44 -15.41
C ARG A 140 3.47 -6.41 -16.52
N GLY A 141 4.46 -5.53 -16.65
CA GLY A 141 4.66 -4.69 -17.82
C GLY A 141 5.54 -5.37 -18.87
N ASN A 142 6.01 -4.60 -19.85
CA ASN A 142 6.82 -5.12 -20.95
C ASN A 142 8.17 -5.69 -20.48
N HIS A 143 8.85 -4.96 -19.58
CA HIS A 143 10.22 -5.22 -19.13
C HIS A 143 10.35 -5.16 -17.60
N GLU A 144 9.23 -5.34 -16.90
CA GLU A 144 9.17 -5.23 -15.45
C GLU A 144 8.08 -6.13 -14.88
N ILE A 145 8.37 -6.77 -13.74
CA ILE A 145 7.36 -7.31 -12.83
C ILE A 145 7.44 -6.52 -11.52
N ALA A 146 6.31 -5.99 -11.07
CA ALA A 146 6.18 -5.26 -9.82
C ALA A 146 5.32 -6.05 -8.83
N ALA A 147 5.76 -6.14 -7.57
CA ALA A 147 5.02 -6.76 -6.48
C ALA A 147 4.88 -5.78 -5.30
N LEU A 148 3.65 -5.39 -5.00
CA LEU A 148 3.28 -4.60 -3.84
C LEU A 148 2.91 -5.56 -2.71
N VAL A 149 3.81 -5.71 -1.74
CA VAL A 149 3.73 -6.66 -0.62
C VAL A 149 3.39 -5.89 0.66
N TRP A 150 2.46 -6.38 1.49
CA TRP A 150 2.10 -5.74 2.76
C TRP A 150 2.10 -6.73 3.93
N ASN A 151 2.15 -6.19 5.15
CA ASN A 151 1.94 -6.91 6.41
C ASN A 151 0.87 -6.17 7.22
N TYR A 152 -0.40 -6.44 6.93
CA TYR A 152 -1.54 -5.69 7.46
C TYR A 152 -2.15 -6.35 8.70
N HIS A 153 -2.67 -5.54 9.61
CA HIS A 153 -3.49 -5.95 10.74
C HIS A 153 -4.44 -4.83 11.13
N ASP A 154 -5.63 -5.17 11.63
CA ASP A 154 -6.63 -4.16 12.03
C ASP A 154 -6.17 -3.31 13.23
N ASP A 155 -5.38 -3.91 14.13
CA ASP A 155 -4.84 -3.22 15.30
C ASP A 155 -3.40 -2.71 15.10
N ILE A 156 -3.16 -1.49 15.58
CA ILE A 156 -1.83 -0.86 15.64
C ILE A 156 -1.13 -1.28 16.93
N ILE A 157 -0.66 -2.53 16.96
CA ILE A 157 0.08 -3.10 18.08
C ILE A 157 1.48 -3.52 17.65
N ALA A 158 2.44 -3.39 18.58
CA ALA A 158 3.80 -3.85 18.35
C ALA A 158 3.79 -5.37 18.12
N ALA A 159 4.48 -5.81 17.08
CA ALA A 159 4.63 -7.22 16.75
C ALA A 159 6.00 -7.43 16.06
N PRO A 160 6.56 -8.65 16.11
CA PRO A 160 7.75 -8.97 15.35
C PRO A 160 7.55 -8.77 13.85
N ASP A 161 8.65 -8.49 13.15
CA ASP A 161 8.67 -8.43 11.70
C ASP A 161 8.32 -9.80 11.10
N ALA A 162 7.57 -9.80 10.00
CA ALA A 162 7.31 -11.01 9.23
C ALA A 162 8.50 -11.32 8.32
N PRO A 163 9.09 -12.53 8.37
CA PRO A 163 10.10 -12.93 7.40
C PRO A 163 9.43 -13.24 6.05
N VAL A 164 9.75 -12.47 5.01
CA VAL A 164 9.23 -12.67 3.67
C VAL A 164 10.28 -13.31 2.78
N ARG A 165 9.87 -14.36 2.07
CA ARG A 165 10.58 -14.91 0.90
C ARG A 165 9.71 -14.66 -0.32
N LEU A 166 10.10 -13.69 -1.14
CA LEU A 166 9.40 -13.34 -2.37
C LEU A 166 10.08 -14.03 -3.56
N THR A 167 9.33 -14.87 -4.27
CA THR A 167 9.78 -15.49 -5.52
C THR A 167 9.04 -14.86 -6.69
N VAL A 168 9.79 -14.22 -7.59
CA VAL A 168 9.28 -13.61 -8.81
C VAL A 168 9.64 -14.50 -9.99
N SER A 169 8.64 -15.11 -10.62
CA SER A 169 8.81 -16.01 -11.76
C SER A 169 8.51 -15.32 -13.09
N GLY A 170 9.04 -15.86 -14.18
CA GLY A 170 8.80 -15.36 -15.54
C GLY A 170 9.69 -14.18 -15.94
N VAL A 171 10.85 -14.04 -15.26
CA VAL A 171 11.92 -13.11 -15.61
C VAL A 171 12.89 -13.77 -16.61
N PRO A 172 13.56 -13.00 -17.50
CA PRO A 172 14.51 -13.58 -18.44
C PRO A 172 15.75 -14.13 -17.73
N HIS A 173 16.50 -14.98 -18.44
CA HIS A 173 17.82 -15.41 -17.98
C HIS A 173 18.82 -14.25 -17.98
N GLY A 174 19.67 -14.18 -16.95
CA GLY A 174 20.75 -13.18 -16.85
C GLY A 174 20.60 -12.25 -15.65
N ARG A 175 21.18 -11.07 -15.75
CA ARG A 175 21.12 -10.04 -14.71
C ARG A 175 19.85 -9.20 -14.90
N VAL A 176 19.09 -9.06 -13.82
CA VAL A 176 17.96 -8.15 -13.73
C VAL A 176 18.23 -7.12 -12.65
N LEU A 177 17.64 -5.94 -12.76
CA LEU A 177 17.75 -4.88 -11.76
C LEU A 177 16.55 -4.95 -10.80
N VAL A 178 16.84 -5.00 -9.50
CA VAL A 178 15.84 -4.97 -8.42
C VAL A 178 15.85 -3.59 -7.78
N ARG A 179 14.66 -2.97 -7.68
CA ARG A 179 14.40 -1.81 -6.83
C ARG A 179 13.41 -2.19 -5.75
N HIS A 180 13.71 -1.83 -4.52
CA HIS A 180 12.89 -2.18 -3.36
C HIS A 180 12.53 -0.92 -2.58
N TYR A 181 11.29 -0.46 -2.69
CA TYR A 181 10.77 0.66 -1.91
C TYR A 181 10.09 0.19 -0.63
N ARG A 182 10.01 1.08 0.37
CA ARG A 182 9.43 0.77 1.67
C ARG A 182 8.63 1.93 2.25
N ILE A 183 7.45 1.61 2.77
CA ILE A 183 6.70 2.42 3.72
C ILE A 183 6.68 1.65 5.04
N ASP A 184 7.29 2.19 6.09
CA ASP A 184 7.23 1.66 7.46
C ASP A 184 7.49 2.77 8.49
N GLN A 185 7.89 2.41 9.71
CA GLN A 185 8.21 3.38 10.78
C GLN A 185 9.51 4.16 10.53
N GLN A 186 10.33 3.73 9.58
CA GLN A 186 11.65 4.29 9.30
C GLN A 186 11.77 4.85 7.87
N HIS A 187 10.89 4.43 6.95
CA HIS A 187 10.94 4.83 5.55
C HIS A 187 9.61 5.39 5.04
N SER A 188 9.70 6.42 4.20
CA SER A 188 8.57 7.06 3.51
C SER A 188 7.46 7.53 4.45
N ASN A 189 7.84 7.99 5.63
CA ASN A 189 6.94 8.32 6.74
C ASN A 189 7.41 9.53 7.54
N ALA A 190 6.90 10.70 7.15
CA ALA A 190 7.14 11.95 7.87
C ALA A 190 6.46 12.00 9.25
N TYR A 191 5.37 11.27 9.47
CA TYR A 191 4.63 11.30 10.73
C TYR A 191 5.47 10.77 11.90
N THR A 192 6.13 9.64 11.71
CA THR A 192 7.00 9.07 12.77
C THR A 192 8.18 9.98 13.07
N LEU A 193 8.73 10.69 12.08
CA LEU A 193 9.78 11.68 12.30
C LEU A 193 9.26 12.90 13.06
N TRP A 194 8.09 13.42 12.67
CA TRP A 194 7.43 14.53 13.36
C TRP A 194 7.15 14.22 14.83
N GLN A 195 6.71 13.00 15.14
CA GLN A 195 6.55 12.55 16.52
C GLN A 195 7.88 12.57 17.29
N LYS A 196 8.98 12.10 16.67
CA LYS A 196 10.33 12.13 17.27
C LYS A 196 10.85 13.55 17.52
N MET A 197 10.43 14.52 16.71
CA MET A 197 10.73 15.95 16.90
C MET A 197 9.92 16.60 18.03
N GLY A 198 9.08 15.85 18.74
CA GLY A 198 8.20 16.39 19.78
C GLY A 198 6.88 16.94 19.25
N SER A 199 6.47 16.54 18.05
CA SER A 199 5.19 16.92 17.43
C SER A 199 4.99 18.44 17.25
N PRO A 200 5.99 19.18 16.73
CA PRO A 200 5.91 20.64 16.62
C PRO A 200 4.77 21.08 15.70
N GLN A 201 3.99 22.09 16.12
CA GLN A 201 2.99 22.75 15.27
C GLN A 201 3.57 23.88 14.42
N GLN A 202 4.78 24.32 14.76
CA GLN A 202 5.57 25.29 14.00
C GLN A 202 6.99 24.73 13.85
N PRO A 203 7.21 23.75 12.95
CA PRO A 203 8.54 23.23 12.70
C PRO A 203 9.48 24.36 12.26
N THR A 204 10.75 24.31 12.69
CA THR A 204 11.77 25.21 12.12
C THR A 204 11.98 24.90 10.63
N PRO A 205 12.59 25.80 9.85
CA PRO A 205 12.91 25.52 8.44
C PRO A 205 13.69 24.21 8.24
N GLU A 206 14.62 23.90 9.16
CA GLU A 206 15.40 22.66 9.14
C GLU A 206 14.53 21.43 9.43
N GLN A 207 13.69 21.49 10.46
CA GLN A 207 12.73 20.42 10.77
C GLN A 207 11.76 20.19 9.61
N TYR A 208 11.28 21.26 8.98
CA TYR A 208 10.40 21.18 7.83
C TYR A 208 11.07 20.46 6.65
N ALA A 209 12.31 20.83 6.31
CA ALA A 209 13.07 20.16 5.25
C ALA A 209 13.30 18.66 5.54
N GLU A 210 13.58 18.31 6.80
CA GLU A 210 13.69 16.91 7.22
C GLU A 210 12.37 16.15 7.07
N LEU A 211 11.24 16.78 7.41
CA LEU A 211 9.90 16.21 7.25
C LEU A 211 9.54 16.02 5.77
N GLU A 212 9.83 16.99 4.91
CA GLU A 212 9.62 16.87 3.46
C GLU A 212 10.41 15.71 2.87
N ALA A 213 11.68 15.57 3.27
CA ALA A 213 12.53 14.46 2.84
C ALA A 213 12.01 13.11 3.33
N ALA A 214 11.57 13.01 4.59
CA ALA A 214 10.97 11.81 5.15
C ALA A 214 9.61 11.46 4.53
N GLY A 215 8.89 12.45 3.98
CA GLY A 215 7.64 12.27 3.27
C GLY A 215 7.80 11.70 1.85
N GLN A 216 9.01 11.67 1.28
CA GLN A 216 9.23 11.11 -0.06
C GLN A 216 9.21 9.58 -0.06
N LEU A 217 8.92 9.00 -1.23
CA LEU A 217 9.02 7.55 -1.42
C LEU A 217 10.50 7.13 -1.41
N GLN A 218 10.87 6.31 -0.44
CA GLN A 218 12.23 5.88 -0.17
C GLN A 218 12.46 4.42 -0.57
N LEU A 219 13.67 4.17 -1.09
CA LEU A 219 14.20 2.83 -1.25
C LEU A 219 14.59 2.25 0.11
N LEU A 220 14.32 0.96 0.33
CA LEU A 220 14.79 0.21 1.49
C LEU A 220 16.32 0.03 1.46
N ASN A 221 16.87 -0.20 0.27
CA ASN A 221 18.29 -0.37 0.02
C ASN A 221 18.63 0.14 -1.39
N SER A 222 19.92 0.30 -1.66
CA SER A 222 20.39 0.67 -3.00
C SER A 222 19.90 -0.35 -4.04
N PRO A 223 19.47 0.09 -5.24
CA PRO A 223 19.09 -0.83 -6.30
C PRO A 223 20.23 -1.81 -6.60
N GLU A 224 19.88 -3.08 -6.80
CA GLU A 224 20.87 -4.13 -6.96
C GLU A 224 20.59 -4.99 -8.19
N TYR A 225 21.67 -5.47 -8.82
CA TYR A 225 21.54 -6.44 -9.90
C TYR A 225 21.58 -7.85 -9.35
N VAL A 226 20.53 -8.62 -9.60
CA VAL A 226 20.40 -10.01 -9.19
C VAL A 226 20.47 -10.92 -10.41
N ASN A 227 21.12 -12.06 -10.29
CA ASN A 227 21.12 -13.08 -11.34
C ASN A 227 19.84 -13.92 -11.23
N ALA A 228 19.01 -13.87 -12.27
CA ALA A 228 17.85 -14.74 -12.38
C ALA A 228 18.31 -16.20 -12.59
N LYS A 229 17.76 -17.12 -11.79
CA LYS A 229 18.02 -18.56 -11.89
C LYS A 229 16.73 -19.25 -12.28
N ASN A 230 16.78 -20.09 -13.33
CA ASN A 230 15.62 -20.83 -13.84
C ASN A 230 14.39 -19.95 -14.12
N GLY A 231 14.62 -18.73 -14.65
CA GLY A 231 13.55 -17.77 -14.92
C GLY A 231 12.91 -17.16 -13.67
N GLN A 232 13.62 -17.17 -12.54
CA GLN A 232 13.13 -16.69 -11.25
C GLN A 232 14.16 -15.82 -10.51
N VAL A 233 13.66 -14.90 -9.70
CA VAL A 233 14.42 -14.12 -8.71
C VAL A 233 13.81 -14.40 -7.35
N GLU A 234 14.64 -14.75 -6.37
CA GLU A 234 14.22 -14.90 -4.96
C GLU A 234 14.84 -13.77 -4.13
N LEU A 235 13.99 -13.08 -3.38
CA LEU A 235 14.37 -12.02 -2.44
C LEU A 235 13.92 -12.42 -1.03
N LYS A 236 14.74 -12.08 -0.03
CA LYS A 236 14.41 -12.29 1.39
C LYS A 236 14.53 -10.99 2.14
N PHE A 237 13.50 -10.63 2.89
CA PHE A 237 13.50 -9.42 3.70
C PHE A 237 12.56 -9.55 4.89
N ALA A 238 12.87 -8.79 5.95
CA ALA A 238 11.95 -8.56 7.04
C ALA A 238 10.91 -7.51 6.63
N LEU A 239 9.63 -7.79 6.89
CA LEU A 239 8.53 -6.88 6.65
C LEU A 239 7.85 -6.54 7.98
N PRO A 240 8.13 -5.36 8.56
CA PRO A 240 7.53 -4.94 9.82
C PRO A 240 6.01 -4.97 9.81
N ARG A 241 5.41 -5.06 11.00
CA ARG A 241 3.96 -4.89 11.16
C ARG A 241 3.53 -3.55 10.59
N LEU A 242 2.47 -3.55 9.80
CA LEU A 242 2.00 -2.40 9.05
C LEU A 242 3.10 -1.82 8.14
N ALA A 243 3.85 -2.64 7.43
CA ALA A 243 4.74 -2.17 6.36
C ALA A 243 4.18 -2.51 4.98
N VAL A 244 4.53 -1.68 3.99
CA VAL A 244 4.32 -1.94 2.56
C VAL A 244 5.66 -1.87 1.84
N SER A 245 5.91 -2.83 0.96
CA SER A 245 7.05 -2.83 0.06
C SER A 245 6.58 -2.91 -1.38
N LEU A 246 7.17 -2.09 -2.25
CA LEU A 246 7.10 -2.29 -3.69
C LEU A 246 8.44 -2.85 -4.16
N VAL A 247 8.42 -4.06 -4.69
CA VAL A 247 9.58 -4.71 -5.31
C VAL A 247 9.38 -4.68 -6.82
N GLN A 248 10.29 -4.04 -7.54
CA GLN A 248 10.32 -4.03 -9.00
C GLN A 248 11.51 -4.84 -9.49
N VAL A 249 11.25 -5.76 -10.41
CA VAL A 249 12.28 -6.54 -11.11
C VAL A 249 12.21 -6.17 -12.58
N SER A 250 13.22 -5.45 -13.07
CA SER A 250 13.29 -4.91 -14.44
C SER A 250 14.47 -5.47 -15.24
N TRP A 251 14.32 -5.60 -16.57
CA TRP A 251 15.32 -6.18 -17.46
C TRP A 251 15.39 -5.55 -18.85
#